data_AF-A0A6M3ZS68-F1
#
_entry.id   AF-A0A6M3ZS68-F1
#
_cell.length_a   1.000
_cell.length_b   1.000
_cell.length_c   1.000
_cell.angle_alpha   90.00
_cell.angle_beta   90.00
_cell.angle_gamma   90.00
#
_symmetry.space_group_name_H-M   'P 1'
#
loop_
_entity.id
_entity.type
_entity.pdbx_description
1 polymer ?
#
loop_
_entity_poly.entity_id
_entity_poly.type
_entity_poly.pdbx_seq_one_letter_code
_entity_poly.pdbx_strand_id
1 'polypeptide(L)'
;MPEPMPDQTAPMAAFAAQLKQARQTKGWSQRALARACGLHQPQVARAEAGHDVQLSTLVALASALGCTLALAPYPTLPQPAHTALTSCVTDTSAPVVGDRIDANLASYQRAWPSINPLAFALVARILRTAQFVERAVEEVAAKHGINGGELMLLGALRRAGPPFENTPTELRRLFMISLPGITKRLDRLGARGLLERRPAPLDGRVTLIRLLPAGHAVLDDAVGKDMSREFKILHDMPESKSRPLSLLLQELLRGFEKKDMPKGRESA
;
A
#
# COMPACT_ATOMS: atom_id res chain seq x y z
N MET A 1 -12.85 -6.43 -43.15
CA MET A 1 -13.80 -5.63 -42.34
C MET A 1 -13.55 -5.98 -40.89
N PRO A 2 -13.25 -5.03 -39.99
CA PRO A 2 -13.15 -5.35 -38.57
C PRO A 2 -14.54 -5.71 -38.05
N GLU A 3 -14.65 -6.83 -37.34
CA GLU A 3 -15.87 -7.19 -36.60
C GLU A 3 -16.24 -6.08 -35.61
N PRO A 4 -17.53 -5.80 -35.41
CA PRO A 4 -17.96 -4.82 -34.42
C PRO A 4 -17.51 -5.29 -33.04
N MET A 5 -16.86 -4.39 -32.30
CA MET A 5 -16.50 -4.62 -30.90
C MET A 5 -17.73 -5.05 -30.09
N PRO A 6 -17.64 -6.10 -29.25
CA PRO A 6 -18.75 -6.49 -28.42
C PRO A 6 -19.12 -5.35 -27.48
N ASP A 7 -20.41 -5.02 -27.46
CA ASP A 7 -20.99 -3.94 -26.65
C ASP A 7 -20.75 -4.21 -25.15
N GLN A 8 -19.77 -3.50 -24.57
CA GLN A 8 -19.40 -3.62 -23.16
C GLN A 8 -20.47 -3.06 -22.22
N THR A 9 -21.52 -2.40 -22.74
CA THR A 9 -22.61 -1.84 -21.93
C THR A 9 -23.71 -2.88 -21.64
N ALA A 10 -23.82 -3.93 -22.44
CA ALA A 10 -24.85 -4.96 -22.32
C ALA A 10 -24.84 -5.73 -20.98
N PRO A 11 -23.69 -6.14 -20.40
CA PRO A 11 -23.65 -6.92 -19.16
C PRO A 11 -24.07 -6.11 -17.93
N MET A 12 -23.68 -4.83 -17.86
CA MET A 12 -24.03 -3.94 -16.75
C MET A 12 -25.49 -3.47 -16.82
N ALA A 13 -26.03 -3.25 -18.02
CA ALA A 13 -27.45 -2.97 -18.19
C ALA A 13 -28.33 -4.15 -17.76
N ALA A 14 -27.95 -5.38 -18.13
CA ALA A 14 -28.65 -6.60 -17.72
C ALA A 14 -28.61 -6.80 -16.19
N PHE A 15 -27.44 -6.57 -15.58
CA PHE A 15 -27.28 -6.64 -14.13
C PHE A 15 -28.13 -5.58 -13.39
N ALA A 16 -28.13 -4.34 -13.85
CA ALA A 16 -28.93 -3.26 -13.26
C ALA A 16 -30.44 -3.56 -13.34
N ALA A 17 -30.89 -4.16 -14.44
CA ALA A 17 -32.28 -4.60 -14.61
C ALA A 17 -32.66 -5.72 -13.61
N GLN A 18 -31.78 -6.71 -13.42
CA GLN A 18 -31.98 -7.80 -12.45
C GLN A 18 -32.04 -7.28 -11.00
N LEU A 19 -31.18 -6.33 -10.64
CA LEU A 19 -31.19 -5.69 -9.32
C LEU A 19 -32.51 -4.96 -9.06
N LYS A 20 -32.97 -4.17 -10.04
CA LYS A 20 -34.23 -3.43 -9.97
C LYS A 20 -35.42 -4.38 -9.85
N GLN A 21 -35.42 -5.48 -10.61
CA GLN A 21 -36.47 -6.50 -10.58
C GLN A 21 -36.52 -7.20 -9.22
N ALA A 22 -35.37 -7.64 -8.67
CA ALA A 22 -35.30 -8.29 -7.36
C ALA A 22 -35.83 -7.38 -6.23
N ARG A 23 -35.55 -6.07 -6.28
CA ARG A 23 -36.12 -5.10 -5.35
C ARG A 23 -37.64 -4.99 -5.49
N GLN A 24 -38.14 -4.90 -6.73
CA GLN A 24 -39.56 -4.76 -7.01
C GLN A 24 -40.36 -6.01 -6.57
N THR A 25 -39.81 -7.21 -6.75
CA THR A 25 -40.43 -8.46 -6.28
C THR A 25 -40.58 -8.51 -4.75
N LYS A 26 -39.66 -7.88 -4.00
CA LYS A 26 -39.79 -7.72 -2.54
C LYS A 26 -40.74 -6.58 -2.13
N GLY A 27 -41.32 -5.86 -3.07
CA GLY A 27 -42.20 -4.70 -2.80
C GLY A 27 -41.46 -3.49 -2.23
N TRP A 28 -40.13 -3.42 -2.36
CA TRP A 28 -39.33 -2.38 -1.72
C TRP A 28 -39.15 -1.16 -2.63
N SER A 29 -39.23 0.04 -2.06
CA SER A 29 -38.75 1.27 -2.73
C SER A 29 -37.23 1.35 -2.69
N GLN A 30 -36.60 2.16 -3.56
CA GLN A 30 -35.14 2.39 -3.51
C GLN A 30 -34.69 2.90 -2.13
N ARG A 31 -35.51 3.73 -1.47
CA ARG A 31 -35.25 4.21 -0.09
C ARG A 31 -35.32 3.07 0.93
N ALA A 32 -36.27 2.16 0.78
CA ALA A 32 -36.41 0.99 1.66
C ALA A 32 -35.22 0.04 1.50
N LEU A 33 -34.78 -0.21 0.26
CA LEU A 33 -33.57 -0.99 -0.01
C LEU A 33 -32.33 -0.31 0.57
N ALA A 34 -32.14 0.99 0.33
CA ALA A 34 -31.01 1.75 0.86
C ALA A 34 -30.92 1.65 2.39
N ARG A 35 -32.06 1.76 3.09
CA ARG A 35 -32.13 1.59 4.54
C ARG A 35 -31.77 0.17 4.98
N ALA A 36 -32.24 -0.84 4.26
CA ALA A 36 -31.99 -2.25 4.58
C ALA A 36 -30.52 -2.66 4.41
N CYS A 37 -29.77 -2.00 3.52
CA CYS A 37 -28.34 -2.28 3.29
C CYS A 37 -27.38 -1.23 3.88
N GLY A 38 -27.88 -0.26 4.66
CA GLY A 38 -27.04 0.78 5.27
C GLY A 38 -26.43 1.77 4.27
N LEU A 39 -27.06 1.94 3.11
CA LEU A 39 -26.62 2.82 2.03
C LEU A 39 -27.50 4.07 1.92
N HIS A 40 -27.01 5.07 1.19
CA HIS A 40 -27.81 6.23 0.81
C HIS A 40 -28.58 5.96 -0.49
N GLN A 41 -29.82 6.45 -0.59
CA GLN A 41 -30.67 6.23 -1.78
C GLN A 41 -30.02 6.62 -3.13
N PRO A 42 -29.22 7.70 -3.25
CA PRO A 42 -28.49 7.99 -4.48
C PRO A 42 -27.49 6.90 -4.90
N GLN A 43 -26.95 6.11 -3.97
CA GLN A 43 -26.06 4.97 -4.29
C GLN A 43 -26.86 3.82 -4.91
N VAL A 44 -28.07 3.56 -4.39
CA VAL A 44 -28.99 2.56 -4.95
C VAL A 44 -29.48 2.99 -6.34
N ALA A 45 -29.81 4.26 -6.52
CA ALA A 45 -30.26 4.78 -7.81
C ALA A 45 -29.18 4.69 -8.90
N ARG A 46 -27.91 4.96 -8.56
CA ARG A 46 -26.78 4.79 -9.49
C ARG A 46 -26.53 3.33 -9.86
N ALA A 47 -26.64 2.43 -8.89
CA ALA A 47 -26.52 0.99 -9.12
C ALA A 47 -27.63 0.47 -10.05
N GLU A 48 -28.88 0.89 -9.86
CA GLU A 48 -29.99 0.54 -10.76
C GLU A 48 -29.93 1.22 -12.14
N ALA A 49 -29.11 2.26 -12.28
CA ALA A 49 -28.82 2.90 -13.55
C ALA A 49 -27.58 2.30 -14.26
N GLY A 50 -26.95 1.26 -13.69
CA GLY A 50 -25.78 0.59 -14.29
C GLY A 50 -24.48 1.39 -14.26
N HIS A 51 -24.36 2.39 -13.37
CA HIS A 51 -23.18 3.27 -13.31
C HIS A 51 -22.20 2.85 -12.22
N ASP A 52 -20.92 2.74 -12.58
CA ASP A 52 -19.71 2.54 -11.77
C ASP A 52 -19.93 2.44 -10.24
N VAL A 53 -20.29 1.25 -9.78
CA VAL A 53 -20.56 0.95 -8.37
C VAL A 53 -19.44 0.09 -7.79
N GLN A 54 -18.93 0.50 -6.63
CA GLN A 54 -17.94 -0.27 -5.88
C GLN A 54 -18.47 -1.66 -5.48
N LEU A 55 -17.59 -2.66 -5.46
CA LEU A 55 -17.92 -4.05 -5.10
C LEU A 55 -18.57 -4.17 -3.71
N SER A 56 -18.17 -3.35 -2.74
CA SER A 56 -18.78 -3.28 -1.41
C SER A 56 -20.27 -2.94 -1.47
N THR A 57 -20.65 -2.01 -2.34
CA THR A 57 -22.04 -1.61 -2.58
C THR A 57 -22.85 -2.75 -3.21
N LEU A 58 -22.26 -3.44 -4.18
CA LEU A 58 -22.91 -4.58 -4.86
C LEU A 58 -23.17 -5.75 -3.90
N VAL A 59 -22.20 -6.06 -3.04
CA VAL A 59 -22.34 -7.11 -2.02
C VAL A 59 -23.43 -6.74 -1.00
N ALA A 60 -23.46 -5.49 -0.53
CA ALA A 60 -24.48 -5.04 0.42
C ALA A 60 -25.91 -5.12 -0.16
N LEU A 61 -26.07 -4.77 -1.44
CA LEU A 61 -27.35 -4.87 -2.15
C LEU A 61 -27.78 -6.32 -2.38
N ALA A 62 -26.86 -7.18 -2.82
CA ALA A 62 -27.14 -8.60 -3.05
C ALA A 62 -27.58 -9.29 -1.75
N SER A 63 -26.87 -9.06 -0.64
CA SER A 63 -27.24 -9.60 0.68
C SER A 63 -28.63 -9.14 1.13
N ALA A 64 -28.97 -7.86 1.01
CA ALA A 64 -30.29 -7.34 1.40
C ALA A 64 -31.43 -7.91 0.54
N LEU A 65 -31.15 -8.15 -0.75
CA LEU A 65 -32.11 -8.74 -1.68
C LEU A 65 -32.19 -10.27 -1.57
N GLY A 66 -31.31 -10.91 -0.79
CA GLY A 66 -31.24 -12.38 -0.72
C GLY A 66 -30.74 -12.99 -2.03
N CYS A 67 -29.97 -12.24 -2.81
CA CYS A 67 -29.39 -12.67 -4.07
C CYS A 67 -27.92 -13.06 -3.85
N THR A 68 -27.45 -14.03 -4.63
CA THR A 68 -26.03 -14.40 -4.66
C THR A 68 -25.35 -13.65 -5.81
N LEU A 69 -24.27 -12.92 -5.50
CA LEU A 69 -23.47 -12.25 -6.52
C LEU A 69 -22.50 -13.25 -7.14
N ALA A 70 -22.71 -13.60 -8.42
CA ALA A 70 -21.80 -14.45 -9.18
C ALA A 70 -20.95 -13.59 -10.13
N LEU A 71 -19.62 -13.75 -10.06
CA LEU A 71 -18.69 -13.15 -11.01
C LEU A 71 -18.45 -14.15 -12.14
N ALA A 72 -19.02 -13.88 -13.31
CA ALA A 72 -18.75 -14.69 -14.50
C ALA A 72 -17.44 -14.21 -15.16
N PRO A 73 -16.49 -15.10 -15.46
CA PRO A 73 -15.38 -14.77 -16.36
C PRO A 73 -15.97 -14.33 -17.70
N TYR A 74 -15.43 -13.27 -18.29
CA TYR A 74 -15.79 -12.89 -19.65
C TYR A 74 -15.40 -14.05 -20.58
N PRO A 75 -16.27 -14.51 -21.50
CA PRO A 75 -15.90 -15.60 -22.39
C PRO A 75 -14.70 -15.15 -23.23
N THR A 76 -13.54 -15.72 -22.94
CA THR A 76 -12.36 -15.63 -23.79
C THR A 76 -12.68 -16.40 -25.08
N LEU A 77 -12.51 -15.75 -26.23
CA LEU A 77 -12.47 -16.43 -27.53
C LEU A 77 -11.48 -17.62 -27.45
N PRO A 78 -11.74 -18.74 -28.16
CA PRO A 78 -10.91 -19.93 -28.08
C PRO A 78 -9.47 -19.61 -28.52
N GLN A 79 -8.51 -19.77 -27.60
CA GLN A 79 -7.09 -19.72 -27.91
C GLN A 79 -6.69 -20.97 -28.72
N PRO A 80 -5.86 -20.85 -29.77
CA PRO A 80 -5.33 -22.01 -30.46
C PRO A 80 -4.38 -22.77 -29.52
N ALA A 81 -4.43 -24.10 -29.61
CA ALA A 81 -3.59 -25.01 -28.85
C ALA A 81 -2.11 -24.75 -29.16
N HIS A 82 -1.39 -24.13 -28.23
CA HIS A 82 0.06 -24.17 -28.23
C HIS A 82 0.52 -25.37 -27.41
N THR A 83 0.92 -26.43 -28.11
CA THR A 83 1.70 -27.54 -27.56
C THR A 83 3.03 -26.98 -27.07
N ALA A 84 3.16 -26.74 -25.77
CA ALA A 84 4.43 -26.39 -25.15
C ALA A 84 4.95 -27.60 -24.36
N LEU A 85 6.15 -28.03 -24.74
CA LEU A 85 6.89 -29.16 -24.21
C LEU A 85 7.07 -29.07 -22.69
N THR A 86 6.61 -30.10 -22.00
CA THR A 86 6.86 -30.32 -20.59
C THR A 86 8.30 -30.79 -20.40
N SER A 87 9.17 -29.92 -19.87
CA SER A 87 10.35 -30.38 -19.14
C SER A 87 10.00 -30.39 -17.65
N CYS A 88 10.05 -31.59 -17.08
CA CYS A 88 9.86 -31.86 -15.68
C CYS A 88 11.07 -31.38 -14.88
N VAL A 89 10.94 -30.21 -14.26
CA VAL A 89 11.65 -29.88 -13.03
C VAL A 89 10.61 -29.99 -11.92
N THR A 90 10.79 -30.94 -11.00
CA THR A 90 10.01 -31.02 -9.77
C THR A 90 10.38 -29.84 -8.90
N ASP A 91 9.68 -28.71 -9.08
CA ASP A 91 9.67 -27.64 -8.09
C ASP A 91 8.37 -27.72 -7.31
N THR A 92 8.49 -28.12 -6.05
CA THR A 92 7.41 -28.13 -5.06
C THR A 92 7.08 -26.69 -4.67
N SER A 93 6.54 -25.91 -5.61
CA SER A 93 5.91 -24.64 -5.28
C SER A 93 4.42 -24.90 -5.06
N ALA A 94 3.97 -24.66 -3.83
CA ALA A 94 2.55 -24.56 -3.51
C ALA A 94 1.85 -23.65 -4.53
N PRO A 95 0.57 -23.90 -4.88
CA PRO A 95 -0.14 -23.11 -5.88
C PRO A 95 0.00 -21.61 -5.53
N VAL A 96 0.52 -20.84 -6.48
CA VAL A 96 0.60 -19.38 -6.38
C VAL A 96 -0.83 -18.86 -6.33
N VAL A 97 -1.32 -18.59 -5.12
CA VAL A 97 -2.60 -17.90 -4.93
C VAL A 97 -2.41 -16.48 -5.46
N GLY A 98 -2.89 -16.23 -6.68
CA GLY A 98 -2.82 -14.91 -7.31
C GLY A 98 -3.60 -13.85 -6.52
N ASP A 99 -3.15 -12.60 -6.57
CA ASP A 99 -3.83 -11.48 -5.92
C ASP A 99 -4.78 -10.74 -6.88
N ARG A 100 -5.43 -9.68 -6.38
CA ARG A 100 -6.35 -8.86 -7.20
C ARG A 100 -5.66 -8.13 -8.35
N ILE A 101 -4.33 -7.99 -8.31
CA ILE A 101 -3.53 -7.34 -9.35
C ILE A 101 -3.28 -8.33 -10.49
N ASP A 102 -3.08 -9.62 -10.18
CA ASP A 102 -2.97 -10.68 -11.19
C ASP A 102 -4.23 -10.77 -12.06
N ALA A 103 -5.42 -10.58 -11.46
CA ALA A 103 -6.69 -10.54 -12.19
C ALA A 103 -6.78 -9.41 -13.24
N ASN A 104 -5.96 -8.35 -13.10
CA ASN A 104 -5.97 -7.19 -13.99
C ASN A 104 -4.85 -7.21 -15.04
N LEU A 105 -3.92 -8.19 -15.00
CA LEU A 105 -2.75 -8.21 -15.87
C LEU A 105 -3.12 -8.24 -17.36
N ALA A 106 -4.13 -9.04 -17.71
CA ALA A 106 -4.65 -9.11 -19.08
C ALA A 106 -5.27 -7.77 -19.55
N SER A 107 -5.82 -6.97 -18.62
CA SER A 107 -6.34 -5.65 -18.95
C SER A 107 -5.22 -4.65 -19.28
N TYR A 108 -4.12 -4.68 -18.51
CA TYR A 108 -2.95 -3.86 -18.80
C TYR A 108 -2.32 -4.19 -20.15
N GLN A 109 -2.18 -5.48 -20.48
CA GLN A 109 -1.65 -5.92 -21.77
C GLN A 109 -2.51 -5.46 -22.95
N ARG A 110 -3.83 -5.45 -22.81
CA ARG A 110 -4.74 -4.97 -23.87
C ARG A 110 -4.65 -3.46 -24.05
N ALA A 111 -4.61 -2.70 -22.96
CA ALA A 111 -4.56 -1.24 -23.00
C ALA A 111 -3.21 -0.71 -23.49
N TRP A 112 -2.10 -1.37 -23.14
CA TRP A 112 -0.75 -0.99 -23.55
C TRP A 112 0.09 -2.19 -24.01
N PRO A 113 -0.14 -2.69 -25.25
CA PRO A 113 0.49 -3.91 -25.74
C PRO A 113 2.02 -3.88 -25.81
N SER A 114 2.61 -2.70 -25.96
CA SER A 114 4.06 -2.49 -26.05
C SER A 114 4.77 -2.43 -24.68
N ILE A 115 4.01 -2.42 -23.58
CA ILE A 115 4.56 -2.33 -22.22
C ILE A 115 4.50 -3.70 -21.55
N ASN A 116 5.56 -4.08 -20.85
CA ASN A 116 5.56 -5.27 -20.01
C ASN A 116 4.49 -5.11 -18.89
N PRO A 117 3.44 -5.94 -18.87
CA PRO A 117 2.33 -5.78 -17.94
C PRO A 117 2.76 -6.08 -16.49
N LEU A 118 3.86 -6.81 -16.30
CA LEU A 118 4.46 -7.03 -14.98
C LEU A 118 4.96 -5.71 -14.36
N ALA A 119 5.35 -4.72 -15.16
CA ALA A 119 5.75 -3.41 -14.65
C ALA A 119 4.58 -2.71 -13.93
N PHE A 120 3.37 -2.77 -14.49
CA PHE A 120 2.16 -2.26 -13.83
C PHE A 120 1.85 -3.03 -12.55
N ALA A 121 1.98 -4.36 -12.59
CA ALA A 121 1.75 -5.19 -11.41
C ALA A 121 2.73 -4.85 -10.27
N LEU A 122 4.01 -4.65 -10.58
CA LEU A 122 5.03 -4.22 -9.62
C LEU A 122 4.70 -2.84 -9.03
N VAL A 123 4.39 -1.85 -9.86
CA VAL A 123 4.02 -0.50 -9.40
C VAL A 123 2.79 -0.56 -8.47
N ALA A 124 1.75 -1.30 -8.87
CA ALA A 124 0.53 -1.43 -8.07
C ALA A 124 0.81 -2.12 -6.71
N ARG A 125 1.63 -3.19 -6.70
CA ARG A 125 2.02 -3.89 -5.47
C ARG A 125 2.86 -3.02 -4.54
N ILE A 126 3.81 -2.28 -5.09
CA ILE A 126 4.65 -1.35 -4.32
C ILE A 126 3.79 -0.28 -3.67
N LEU A 127 2.96 0.42 -4.44
CA LEU A 127 2.11 1.50 -3.92
C LEU A 127 1.14 1.00 -2.85
N ARG A 128 0.49 -0.15 -3.10
CA ARG A 128 -0.47 -0.72 -2.15
C ARG A 128 0.23 -1.17 -0.86
N THR A 129 1.38 -1.82 -0.98
CA THR A 129 2.15 -2.28 0.20
C THR A 129 2.69 -1.09 0.98
N ALA A 130 3.20 -0.05 0.31
CA ALA A 130 3.65 1.19 0.95
C ALA A 130 2.53 1.84 1.78
N GLN A 131 1.30 1.93 1.25
CA GLN A 131 0.16 2.46 2.00
C GLN A 131 -0.20 1.65 3.25
N PHE A 132 0.01 0.33 3.24
CA PHE A 132 -0.17 -0.49 4.44
C PHE A 132 0.94 -0.21 5.46
N VAL A 133 2.19 -0.16 5.02
CA VAL A 133 3.35 0.11 5.89
C VAL A 133 3.28 1.52 6.49
N GLU A 134 2.98 2.55 5.71
CA GLU A 134 2.87 3.94 6.18
C GLU A 134 1.78 4.09 7.25
N ARG A 135 0.59 3.51 7.02
CA ARG A 135 -0.49 3.54 8.01
C ARG A 135 -0.11 2.79 9.28
N ALA A 136 0.49 1.62 9.15
CA ALA A 136 0.98 0.86 10.29
C ALA A 136 1.97 1.67 11.15
N VAL A 137 2.91 2.38 10.52
CA VAL A 137 3.88 3.23 11.23
C VAL A 137 3.17 4.39 11.94
N GLU A 138 2.21 5.05 11.29
CA GLU A 138 1.46 6.15 11.89
C GLU A 138 0.58 5.68 13.06
N GLU A 139 -0.11 4.54 12.91
CA GLU A 139 -0.94 3.95 13.96
C GLU A 139 -0.12 3.59 15.20
N VAL A 140 1.05 2.97 15.03
CA VAL A 140 1.95 2.66 16.14
C VAL A 140 2.45 3.94 16.81
N ALA A 141 2.90 4.91 16.02
CA ALA A 141 3.38 6.18 16.55
C ALA A 141 2.30 6.93 17.36
N ALA A 142 1.06 6.93 16.87
CA ALA A 142 -0.06 7.61 17.50
C ALA A 142 -0.36 7.07 18.91
N LYS A 143 -0.17 5.76 19.16
CA LYS A 143 -0.29 5.17 20.51
C LYS A 143 0.67 5.79 21.53
N HIS A 144 1.83 6.27 21.05
CA HIS A 144 2.84 6.94 21.86
C HIS A 144 2.76 8.46 21.75
N GLY A 145 1.68 9.02 21.19
CA GLY A 145 1.45 10.46 21.06
C GLY A 145 2.43 11.18 20.12
N ILE A 146 3.12 10.45 19.24
CA ILE A 146 4.00 10.97 18.19
C ILE A 146 3.40 10.66 16.81
N ASN A 147 3.95 11.25 15.75
CA ASN A 147 3.68 10.79 14.36
C ASN A 147 4.75 9.81 13.87
N GLY A 148 4.47 9.12 12.77
CA GLY A 148 5.36 8.12 12.19
C GLY A 148 6.74 8.67 11.84
N GLY A 149 6.80 9.92 11.40
CA GLY A 149 8.05 10.61 11.10
C GLY A 149 8.92 10.90 12.33
N GLU A 150 8.31 11.15 13.47
CA GLU A 150 8.98 11.31 14.77
C GLU A 150 9.47 9.94 15.29
N LEU A 151 8.66 8.88 15.16
CA LEU A 151 9.05 7.52 15.53
C LEU A 151 10.28 7.05 14.74
N MET A 152 10.29 7.31 13.42
CA MET A 152 11.43 6.99 12.56
C MET A 152 12.70 7.76 12.98
N LEU A 153 12.57 9.01 13.43
CA LEU A 153 13.70 9.82 13.93
C LEU A 153 14.30 9.22 15.19
N LEU A 154 13.48 8.83 16.17
CA LEU A 154 13.96 8.12 17.35
C LEU A 154 14.70 6.83 16.94
N GLY A 155 14.14 6.08 15.98
CA GLY A 155 14.78 4.88 15.45
C GLY A 155 16.13 5.14 14.80
N ALA A 156 16.31 6.26 14.09
CA ALA A 156 17.61 6.63 13.53
C ALA A 156 18.66 6.92 14.61
N LEU A 157 18.27 7.61 15.69
CA LEU A 157 19.16 7.84 16.84
C LEU A 157 19.55 6.53 17.53
N ARG A 158 18.59 5.60 17.69
CA ARG A 158 18.86 4.26 18.25
C ARG A 158 19.86 3.48 17.39
N ARG A 159 19.72 3.51 16.07
CA ARG A 159 20.59 2.82 15.12
C ARG A 159 21.99 3.44 14.99
N ALA A 160 22.18 4.69 15.40
CA ALA A 160 23.51 5.30 15.48
C ALA A 160 24.42 4.58 16.49
N GLY A 161 23.85 3.76 17.39
CA GLY A 161 24.59 3.06 18.44
C GLY A 161 24.99 3.99 19.59
N PRO A 162 25.53 3.47 20.71
CA PRO A 162 25.97 4.31 21.83
C PRO A 162 26.94 5.41 21.39
N PRO A 163 26.78 6.67 21.85
CA PRO A 163 25.89 7.11 22.94
C PRO A 163 24.44 7.49 22.51
N PHE A 164 23.99 6.99 21.36
CA PHE A 164 22.67 7.18 20.74
C PHE A 164 22.39 8.61 20.34
N GLU A 165 23.38 9.23 19.69
CA GLU A 165 23.32 10.62 19.28
C GLU A 165 23.68 10.82 17.81
N ASN A 166 23.15 11.90 17.23
CA ASN A 166 23.45 12.28 15.85
C ASN A 166 23.32 13.81 15.67
N THR A 167 23.87 14.36 14.60
CA THR A 167 23.71 15.79 14.26
C THR A 167 22.40 16.03 13.49
N PRO A 168 21.80 17.22 13.58
CA PRO A 168 20.64 17.57 12.74
C PRO A 168 20.91 17.40 11.23
N THR A 169 22.14 17.69 10.79
CA THR A 169 22.57 17.57 9.39
C THR A 169 22.56 16.12 8.91
N GLU A 170 23.07 15.20 9.73
CA GLU A 170 23.09 13.78 9.40
C GLU A 170 21.69 13.15 9.53
N LEU A 171 20.91 13.52 10.54
CA LEU A 171 19.50 13.15 10.60
C LEU A 171 18.75 13.57 9.33
N ARG A 172 19.03 14.76 8.79
CA ARG A 172 18.46 15.18 7.51
C ARG A 172 18.87 14.30 6.35
N ARG A 173 20.11 13.82 6.28
CA ARG A 173 20.53 12.91 5.21
C ARG A 173 19.81 11.58 5.26
N LEU A 174 19.43 11.13 6.47
CA LEU A 174 18.70 9.88 6.68
C LEU A 174 17.21 9.98 6.35
N PHE A 175 16.64 11.18 6.25
CA PHE A 175 15.21 11.39 6.01
C PHE A 175 14.99 12.22 4.74
N MET A 176 14.10 11.76 3.87
CA MET A 176 13.69 12.49 2.65
C MET A 176 12.74 13.67 2.98
N ILE A 177 13.11 14.52 3.92
CA ILE A 177 12.28 15.62 4.45
C ILE A 177 13.14 16.88 4.56
N SER A 178 12.51 18.03 4.29
CA SER A 178 13.16 19.34 4.39
C SER A 178 13.62 19.67 5.82
N LEU A 179 14.68 20.48 5.93
CA LEU A 179 15.28 20.90 7.20
C LEU A 179 14.28 21.55 8.18
N PRO A 180 13.35 22.44 7.75
CA PRO A 180 12.32 22.98 8.65
C PRO A 180 11.39 21.91 9.23
N GLY A 181 11.13 20.83 8.48
CA GLY A 181 10.35 19.69 8.94
C GLY A 181 11.04 18.91 10.06
N ILE A 182 12.37 18.79 10.00
CA ILE A 182 13.16 18.10 11.02
C ILE A 182 13.27 18.91 12.30
N THR A 183 13.57 20.22 12.22
CA THR A 183 13.68 21.06 13.42
C THR A 183 12.39 21.02 14.25
N LYS A 184 11.23 21.16 13.60
CA LYS A 184 9.93 21.11 14.27
C LYS A 184 9.67 19.76 14.96
N ARG A 185 10.08 18.65 14.35
CA ARG A 185 9.96 17.31 14.96
C ARG A 185 10.89 17.16 16.16
N LEU A 186 12.13 17.62 16.03
CA LEU A 186 13.10 17.62 17.12
C LEU A 186 12.61 18.47 18.31
N ASP A 187 12.00 19.64 18.05
CA ASP A 187 11.45 20.50 19.11
C ASP A 187 10.31 19.78 19.86
N ARG A 188 9.37 19.16 19.14
CA ARG A 188 8.27 18.39 19.74
C ARG A 188 8.76 17.20 20.56
N LEU A 189 9.70 16.42 20.01
CA LEU A 189 10.29 15.29 20.72
C LEU A 189 11.05 15.72 21.97
N GLY A 190 11.77 16.86 21.90
CA GLY A 190 12.46 17.45 23.04
C GLY A 190 11.50 17.96 24.13
N ALA A 191 10.43 18.65 23.74
CA ALA A 191 9.39 19.11 24.66
C ALA A 191 8.68 17.94 25.39
N ARG A 192 8.72 16.74 24.80
CA ARG A 192 8.19 15.51 25.39
C ARG A 192 9.22 14.71 26.18
N GLY A 193 10.47 15.18 26.30
CA GLY A 193 11.54 14.49 27.02
C GLY A 193 12.00 13.19 26.36
N LEU A 194 11.74 12.99 25.06
CA LEU A 194 12.13 11.78 24.33
C LEU A 194 13.56 11.88 23.77
N LEU A 195 14.05 13.10 23.60
CA LEU A 195 15.42 13.42 23.21
C LEU A 195 15.87 14.71 23.88
N GLU A 196 17.17 14.98 23.82
CA GLU A 196 17.75 16.25 24.22
C GLU A 196 18.64 16.83 23.12
N ARG A 197 18.84 18.16 23.17
CA ARG A 197 19.84 18.87 22.38
C ARG A 197 20.98 19.28 23.30
N ARG A 198 22.21 19.00 22.91
CA ARG A 198 23.40 19.39 23.67
C ARG A 198 24.53 19.82 22.74
N PRO A 199 25.40 20.75 23.18
CA PRO A 199 26.62 21.06 22.44
C PRO A 199 27.52 19.83 22.39
N ALA A 200 28.25 19.65 21.28
CA ALA A 200 29.25 18.60 21.16
C ALA A 200 30.41 18.89 22.12
N PRO A 201 30.95 17.88 22.83
CA PRO A 201 32.04 18.09 23.79
C PRO A 201 33.31 18.69 23.19
N LEU A 202 33.57 18.40 21.90
CA LEU A 202 34.79 18.80 21.19
C LEU A 202 34.63 20.10 20.39
N ASP A 203 33.41 20.49 20.06
CA ASP A 203 33.10 21.74 19.37
C ASP A 203 31.70 22.21 19.77
N GLY A 204 31.64 23.22 20.64
CA GLY A 204 30.37 23.79 21.13
C GLY A 204 29.51 24.44 20.04
N ARG A 205 30.06 24.64 18.83
CA ARG A 205 29.29 25.11 17.66
C ARG A 205 28.45 23.99 17.04
N VAL A 206 28.81 22.73 17.28
CA VAL A 206 28.07 21.57 16.80
C VAL A 206 27.00 21.21 17.84
N THR A 207 25.77 21.06 17.37
CA THR A 207 24.66 20.55 18.20
C THR A 207 24.47 19.06 17.95
N LEU A 208 24.43 18.28 19.03
CA LEU A 208 24.07 16.87 19.04
C LEU A 208 22.64 16.70 19.52
N ILE A 209 21.94 15.78 18.88
CA ILE A 209 20.63 15.29 19.29
C ILE A 209 20.86 13.93 19.92
N ARG A 210 20.50 13.76 21.19
CA ARG A 210 20.69 12.52 21.93
C ARG A 210 19.35 11.90 22.30
N LEU A 211 19.21 10.60 22.07
CA LEU A 211 18.04 9.82 22.50
C LEU A 211 18.05 9.66 24.03
N LEU A 212 16.91 9.95 24.67
CA LEU A 212 16.75 9.82 26.12
C LEU A 212 16.12 8.46 26.49
N PRO A 213 16.20 8.03 27.76
CA PRO A 213 15.59 6.77 28.21
C PRO A 213 14.09 6.64 27.87
N ALA A 214 13.32 7.74 27.96
CA ALA A 214 11.91 7.74 27.56
C ALA A 214 11.73 7.51 26.05
N GLY A 215 12.63 8.03 25.22
CA GLY A 215 12.65 7.75 23.78
C GLY A 215 13.01 6.31 23.45
N HIS A 216 13.92 5.70 24.22
CA HIS A 216 14.19 4.26 24.12
C HIS A 216 12.95 3.42 24.45
N ALA A 217 12.26 3.72 25.55
CA ALA A 217 11.05 3.01 25.95
C ALA A 217 9.96 3.06 24.86
N VAL A 218 9.75 4.22 24.23
CA VAL A 218 8.82 4.35 23.10
C VAL A 218 9.18 3.41 21.94
N LEU A 219 10.47 3.31 21.61
CA LEU A 219 10.91 2.41 20.53
C LEU A 219 10.75 0.94 20.90
N ASP A 220 11.12 0.57 22.12
CA ASP A 220 11.05 -0.81 22.61
C ASP A 220 9.59 -1.28 22.65
N ASP A 221 8.65 -0.42 23.08
CA ASP A 221 7.21 -0.71 23.00
C ASP A 221 6.73 -0.81 21.55
N ALA A 222 7.12 0.11 20.68
CA ALA A 222 6.69 0.16 19.27
C ALA A 222 7.10 -1.08 18.46
N VAL A 223 8.29 -1.63 18.72
CA VAL A 223 8.78 -2.86 18.04
C VAL A 223 8.46 -4.14 18.81
N GLY A 224 8.05 -4.01 20.08
CA GLY A 224 7.67 -5.12 20.95
C GLY A 224 6.16 -5.22 21.10
N LYS A 225 5.64 -4.63 22.17
CA LYS A 225 4.24 -4.77 22.61
C LYS A 225 3.24 -4.22 21.59
N ASP A 226 3.54 -3.09 20.97
CA ASP A 226 2.63 -2.34 20.12
C ASP A 226 2.79 -2.59 18.63
N MET A 227 3.67 -3.53 18.27
CA MET A 227 4.00 -3.92 16.91
C MET A 227 2.74 -4.13 16.06
N SER A 228 2.69 -3.44 14.92
CA SER A 228 1.56 -3.57 13.99
C SER A 228 1.49 -4.95 13.36
N ARG A 229 0.31 -5.33 12.87
CA ARG A 229 0.11 -6.58 12.16
C ARG A 229 0.98 -6.66 10.90
N GLU A 230 1.09 -5.57 10.15
CA GLU A 230 1.88 -5.46 8.93
C GLU A 230 3.37 -5.68 9.23
N PHE A 231 3.87 -5.03 10.28
CA PHE A 231 5.26 -5.21 10.69
C PHE A 231 5.50 -6.63 11.22
N LYS A 232 4.54 -7.22 11.96
CA LYS A 232 4.61 -8.63 12.39
C LYS A 232 4.68 -9.59 11.21
N ILE A 233 3.91 -9.36 10.13
CA ILE A 233 3.99 -10.19 8.91
C ILE A 233 5.39 -10.12 8.29
N LEU A 234 6.01 -8.94 8.27
CA LEU A 234 7.38 -8.77 7.76
C LEU A 234 8.43 -9.38 8.69
N HIS A 235 8.27 -9.20 10.00
CA HIS A 235 9.16 -9.75 11.04
C HIS A 235 9.16 -11.29 11.04
N ASP A 236 7.97 -11.89 10.98
CA ASP A 236 7.80 -13.35 11.00
C ASP A 236 8.04 -13.99 9.62
N MET A 237 8.39 -13.19 8.59
CA MET A 237 8.66 -13.69 7.26
C MET A 237 9.95 -14.53 7.26
N PRO A 238 9.92 -15.80 6.80
CA PRO A 238 11.10 -16.63 6.73
C PRO A 238 12.22 -15.97 5.93
N GLU A 239 13.47 -16.17 6.36
CA GLU A 239 14.66 -15.57 5.70
C GLU A 239 14.75 -15.95 4.21
N SER A 240 14.31 -17.16 3.86
CA SER A 240 14.23 -17.64 2.47
C SER A 240 13.34 -16.78 1.57
N LYS A 241 12.42 -15.99 2.13
CA LYS A 241 11.54 -15.04 1.41
C LYS A 241 11.95 -13.59 1.62
N SER A 242 12.30 -13.20 2.84
CA SER A 242 12.60 -11.81 3.17
C SER A 242 13.95 -11.36 2.59
N ARG A 243 14.96 -12.24 2.55
CA ARG A 243 16.29 -11.90 2.02
C ARG A 243 16.25 -11.59 0.51
N PRO A 244 15.66 -12.42 -0.37
CA PRO A 244 15.54 -12.09 -1.79
C PRO A 244 14.70 -10.84 -2.04
N LEU A 245 13.58 -10.69 -1.33
CA LEU A 245 12.72 -9.50 -1.44
C LEU A 245 13.50 -8.22 -1.11
N SER A 246 14.27 -8.23 -0.02
CA SER A 246 15.09 -7.09 0.38
C SER A 246 16.15 -6.73 -0.67
N LEU A 247 16.76 -7.72 -1.32
CA LEU A 247 17.75 -7.49 -2.38
C LEU A 247 17.13 -6.86 -3.62
N LEU A 248 15.96 -7.36 -4.06
CA LEU A 248 15.23 -6.79 -5.20
C LEU A 248 14.78 -5.35 -4.95
N LEU A 249 14.28 -5.06 -3.73
CA LEU A 249 13.91 -3.70 -3.35
C LEU A 249 15.14 -2.78 -3.29
N GLN A 250 16.28 -3.28 -2.81
CA GLN A 250 17.53 -2.53 -2.80
C GLN A 250 18.01 -2.20 -4.22
N GLU A 251 17.96 -3.15 -5.14
CA GLU A 251 18.32 -2.94 -6.54
C GLU A 251 17.41 -1.89 -7.19
N LEU A 252 16.10 -2.00 -6.96
CA LEU A 252 15.12 -1.04 -7.46
C LEU A 252 15.38 0.37 -6.92
N LEU A 253 15.59 0.50 -5.61
CA LEU A 253 15.83 1.78 -4.97
C LEU A 253 17.12 2.45 -5.48
N ARG A 254 18.21 1.69 -5.61
CA ARG A 254 19.47 2.18 -6.21
C ARG A 254 19.26 2.66 -7.64
N GLY A 255 18.42 1.97 -8.41
CA GLY A 255 18.05 2.39 -9.77
C GLY A 255 17.36 3.75 -9.80
N PHE A 256 16.47 4.02 -8.85
CA PHE A 256 15.77 5.30 -8.73
C PHE A 256 16.70 6.43 -8.26
N GLU A 257 17.49 6.20 -7.22
CA GLU A 257 18.36 7.22 -6.63
C GLU A 257 19.50 7.67 -7.56
N LYS A 258 19.96 6.80 -8.46
CA LYS A 258 20.95 7.16 -9.50
C LYS A 258 20.47 8.30 -10.41
N LYS A 259 19.16 8.48 -10.57
CA LYS A 259 18.57 9.54 -11.40
C LYS A 259 18.50 10.89 -10.69
N ASP A 260 18.51 10.88 -9.35
CA ASP A 260 18.33 12.06 -8.50
C ASP A 260 19.65 12.68 -8.02
N MET A 261 20.81 12.10 -8.35
CA MET A 261 22.09 12.79 -8.15
C MET A 261 22.17 14.02 -9.07
N PRO A 262 22.33 15.24 -8.54
CA PRO A 262 22.59 16.40 -9.37
C PRO A 262 23.84 16.12 -10.19
N LYS A 263 23.77 16.32 -11.51
CA LYS A 263 24.95 16.28 -12.39
C LYS A 263 25.98 17.22 -11.76
N GLY A 264 27.03 16.65 -11.17
CA GLY A 264 28.14 17.42 -10.62
C GLY A 264 28.63 18.37 -11.69
N ARG A 265 28.86 19.62 -11.29
CA ARG A 265 29.52 20.63 -12.13
C ARG A 265 30.75 19.96 -12.74
N GLU A 266 30.75 19.80 -14.06
CA GLU A 266 31.99 19.60 -14.80
C GLU A 266 32.85 20.83 -14.52
N SER A 267 33.94 20.62 -13.81
CA SER A 267 34.98 21.62 -13.62
C SER A 267 35.55 21.96 -15.00
N ALA A 268 35.23 23.16 -15.48
CA ALA A 268 36.04 23.87 -16.47
C ALA A 268 37.06 24.73 -15.73
#